data_AF-A0A376L4F5-F1
#
_entry.id   AF-A0A376L4F5-F1
#
_cell.length_a   1.000
_cell.length_b   1.000
_cell.length_c   1.000
_cell.angle_alpha   90.00
_cell.angle_beta   90.00
_cell.angle_gamma   90.00
#
_symmetry.space_group_name_H-M   'P 1'
#
loop_
_entity.id
_entity.type
_entity.pdbx_description
1 polymer ?
#
loop_
_entity_poly.entity_id
_entity_poly.type
_entity_poly.pdbx_seq_one_letter_code
_entity_poly.pdbx_strand_id
1 'polypeptide(L)' 'MAIIGELNGLGWGYYWSIVVAGALFVYQQKLIANREREACFKAFMNNNYVGLVLFLGLAMSYWHF' A
#
# COMPACT_ATOMS: atom_id res chain seq x y z
N MET A 1 -3.78 5.09 -8.21
CA MET A 1 -4.23 5.46 -6.85
C MET A 1 -4.18 6.97 -6.63
N ALA A 2 -3.03 7.66 -6.77
CA ALA A 2 -2.97 9.11 -6.60
C ALA A 2 -3.98 9.91 -7.46
N ILE A 3 -4.11 9.59 -8.76
CA ILE A 3 -5.10 10.21 -9.66
C ILE A 3 -6.55 9.96 -9.20
N ILE A 4 -6.85 8.77 -8.68
CA ILE A 4 -8.17 8.44 -8.13
C ILE A 4 -8.42 9.25 -6.84
N GLY A 5 -7.37 9.42 -6.03
CA GLY A 5 -7.29 10.33 -4.89
C GLY A 5 -7.77 11.74 -5.22
N GLU A 6 -7.12 12.32 -6.22
CA GLU A 6 -7.35 13.68 -6.69
C GLU A 6 -8.74 13.84 -7.30
N LEU A 7 -9.17 12.90 -8.15
CA LEU A 7 -10.50 12.93 -8.78
C LEU A 7 -11.66 12.87 -7.77
N ASN A 8 -11.46 12.22 -6.61
CA ASN A 8 -12.47 12.10 -5.56
C ASN A 8 -12.27 13.11 -4.43
N GLY A 9 -11.29 14.03 -4.51
CA GLY A 9 -11.00 14.98 -3.45
C GLY A 9 -10.63 14.32 -2.11
N LEU A 10 -10.04 13.12 -2.14
CA LEU A 10 -9.71 12.35 -0.94
C LEU A 10 -8.66 13.11 -0.10
N GLY A 11 -8.87 13.13 1.22
CA GLY A 11 -8.06 13.91 2.15
C GLY A 11 -6.65 13.36 2.39
N TRP A 12 -5.88 14.06 3.23
CA TRP A 12 -4.47 13.73 3.53
C TRP A 12 -4.25 12.29 4.04
N GLY A 13 -5.26 11.68 4.68
CA GLY A 13 -5.22 10.29 5.13
C GLY A 13 -5.08 9.27 3.99
N TYR A 14 -5.69 9.51 2.82
CA TYR A 14 -5.55 8.66 1.64
C TYR A 14 -4.16 8.77 1.02
N TYR A 15 -3.57 9.98 1.00
CA TYR A 15 -2.21 10.16 0.49
C TYR A 15 -1.16 9.47 1.37
N TRP A 16 -1.34 9.49 2.70
CA TRP A 16 -0.49 8.71 3.61
C TRP A 16 -0.55 7.21 3.34
N SER A 17 -1.72 6.65 3.04
CA SER A 17 -1.83 5.22 2.74
C SER A 17 -1.10 4.86 1.43
N ILE A 18 -1.10 5.74 0.44
CA ILE A 18 -0.32 5.57 -0.79
C ILE A 18 1.19 5.56 -0.49
N VAL A 19 1.68 6.48 0.36
CA VAL A 19 3.09 6.53 0.75
C VAL A 19 3.51 5.24 1.46
N VAL A 20 2.70 4.77 2.41
CA VAL A 20 2.97 3.53 3.15
C VAL A 20 2.91 2.31 2.22
N ALA A 21 1.95 2.25 1.29
CA ALA A 21 1.88 1.21 0.27
C ALA A 21 3.14 1.21 -0.62
N GLY A 22 3.62 2.38 -1.03
CA GLY A 22 4.88 2.52 -1.77
C GLY A 22 6.08 2.01 -0.99
N ALA A 23 6.19 2.34 0.30
CA ALA A 23 7.25 1.84 1.17
C ALA A 23 7.23 0.30 1.31
N LEU A 24 6.05 -0.30 1.41
CA LEU A 24 5.89 -1.75 1.43
C LEU A 24 6.37 -2.41 0.13
N PHE A 25 6.12 -1.80 -1.03
CA PHE A 25 6.64 -2.30 -2.31
C PHE A 25 8.17 -2.21 -2.39
N VAL A 26 8.79 -1.14 -1.89
CA VAL A 26 10.26 -1.03 -1.83
C VAL A 26 10.84 -2.16 -0.95
N TYR A 27 10.19 -2.44 0.19
CA TYR A 27 10.59 -3.54 1.06
C TYR A 27 10.46 -4.90 0.36
N GLN A 28 9.35 -5.16 -0.35
CA GLN A 28 9.15 -6.38 -1.12
C GLN A 28 10.18 -6.51 -2.25
N GLN A 29 10.51 -5.44 -2.98
CA GLN A 29 11.55 -5.47 -4.00
C GLN A 29 12.92 -5.84 -3.42
N LYS A 30 13.25 -5.32 -2.23
CA LYS A 30 14.49 -5.68 -1.53
C LYS A 30 14.54 -7.16 -1.14
N LEU A 31 13.41 -7.74 -0.73
CA LEU A 31 13.28 -9.18 -0.44
C LEU A 31 13.44 -10.04 -1.69
N ILE A 32 12.85 -9.63 -2.82
CA ILE A 32 12.86 -10.39 -4.07
C ILE A 32 14.22 -10.26 -4.81
N ALA A 33 15.02 -9.25 -4.50
CA ALA A 33 16.32 -8.99 -5.14
C ALA A 33 17.28 -10.19 -5.09
N ASN A 34 17.29 -10.94 -3.98
CA ASN A 34 18.14 -12.13 -3.82
C ASN A 34 17.55 -13.40 -4.46
N ARG A 35 16.34 -13.35 -5.05
CA ARG A 35 15.65 -14.46 -5.73
C ARG A 35 15.56 -15.77 -4.94
N GLU A 36 15.61 -15.70 -3.62
CA GLU A 36 15.39 -16.88 -2.77
C GLU A 36 13.91 -17.24 -2.72
N ARG A 37 13.59 -18.53 -2.87
CA ARG A 37 12.19 -19.02 -2.90
C ARG A 37 11.41 -18.60 -1.66
N GLU A 38 12.01 -18.71 -0.48
CA GLU A 38 11.37 -18.34 0.78
C GLU A 38 11.08 -16.84 0.86
N ALA A 39 12.02 -15.99 0.44
CA ALA A 39 11.87 -14.55 0.43
C ALA A 39 10.78 -14.09 -0.56
N CYS A 40 10.68 -14.72 -1.73
CA CYS A 40 9.59 -14.49 -2.69
C CYS A 40 8.22 -14.86 -2.12
N PHE A 41 8.10 -16.02 -1.46
CA PHE A 41 6.85 -16.44 -0.82
C PHE A 41 6.45 -15.47 0.31
N LYS A 42 7.43 -15.01 1.09
CA LYS A 42 7.22 -14.01 2.13
C LYS A 42 6.77 -12.67 1.55
N ALA A 43 7.38 -12.21 0.46
CA ALA A 43 6.98 -10.99 -0.23
C ALA A 43 5.55 -11.09 -0.81
N PHE A 44 5.18 -12.26 -1.36
CA PHE A 44 3.83 -12.55 -1.84
C PHE A 44 2.79 -12.49 -0.72
N MET A 45 3.04 -13.15 0.41
CA MET A 45 2.21 -13.08 1.61
C MET A 45 2.08 -11.65 2.14
N ASN A 46 3.19 -10.90 2.13
CA ASN A 46 3.22 -9.53 2.62
C ASN A 46 2.45 -8.55 1.72
N ASN A 47 2.09 -8.95 0.49
CA ASN A 47 1.30 -8.13 -0.42
C ASN A 47 -0.13 -7.89 0.09
N ASN A 48 -0.65 -8.76 0.96
CA ASN A 48 -1.96 -8.55 1.60
C ASN A 48 -1.99 -7.28 2.46
N TYR A 49 -0.86 -6.88 3.06
CA TYR A 49 -0.77 -5.64 3.84
C TYR A 49 -0.89 -4.39 2.99
N VAL A 50 -0.46 -4.43 1.72
CA VAL A 50 -0.63 -3.31 0.79
C VAL A 50 -2.12 -3.05 0.57
N GLY A 51 -2.89 -4.11 0.32
CA GLY A 51 -4.35 -4.04 0.19
C GLY A 51 -5.02 -3.51 1.46
N LEU A 52 -4.61 -4.01 2.63
CA LEU A 52 -5.11 -3.55 3.93
C LEU A 52 -4.84 -2.05 4.17
N VAL A 53 -3.62 -1.59 3.91
CA VAL A 53 -3.23 -0.17 4.11
C VAL A 53 -4.05 0.74 3.20
N LEU A 54 -4.18 0.40 1.92
CA LEU A 54 -4.99 1.18 0.97
C LEU A 54 -6.47 1.18 1.37
N PHE A 55 -7.01 0.03 1.81
CA PHE A 55 -8.37 -0.08 2.31
C PHE A 55 -8.60 0.80 3.54
N LEU A 56 -7.70 0.76 4.52
CA LEU A 56 -7.79 1.60 5.72
C LEU A 56 -7.69 3.10 5.39
N GLY A 57 -6.82 3.48 4.45
CA GLY A 57 -6.72 4.87 3.99
C GLY A 57 -7.98 5.37 3.29
N LEU A 58 -8.60 4.52 2.47
CA LEU A 58 -9.91 4.80 1.86
C LEU A 58 -11.00 4.87 2.94
N ALA A 59 -11.10 3.87 3.80
CA ALA A 59 -12.08 3.81 4.87
C ALA A 59 -12.00 5.04 5.77
N MET A 60 -10.80 5.46 6.17
CA MET A 60 -10.59 6.67 6.97
C MET A 60 -10.95 7.95 6.22
N SER A 61 -10.65 8.03 4.92
CA SER A 61 -11.01 9.21 4.13
C SER A 61 -12.51 9.31 3.87
N TYR A 62 -13.24 8.19 3.80
CA TYR A 62 -14.70 8.18 3.71
C TYR A 62 -15.39 8.26 5.08
N TRP A 63 -14.69 7.92 6.17
CA TRP A 63 -15.20 8.07 7.54
C TRP A 63 -15.19 9.53 7.99
N HIS A 64 -14.38 10.37 7.36
CA HIS A 64 -14.46 11.82 7.52
C HIS A 64 -15.69 12.33 6.76
N PHE A 65 -16.81 12.43 7.49
CA PHE A 65 -18.09 12.97 7.06
C PHE A 65 -17.97 14.41 6.55
#